data_AF-A0A4S4C2R7-F1
#
_entry.id   AF-A0A4S4C2R7-F1
#
_cell.length_a   1.000
_cell.length_b   1.000
_cell.length_c   1.000
_cell.angle_alpha   90.00
_cell.angle_beta   90.00
_cell.angle_gamma   90.00
#
_symmetry.space_group_name_H-M   'P 1'
#
loop_
_entity.id
_entity.type
_entity.pdbx_description
1 polymer ?
#
loop_
_entity_poly.entity_id
_entity_poly.type
_entity_poly.pdbx_seq_one_letter_code
_entity_poly.pdbx_strand_id
1 'polypeptide(L)'
;MKQFILVITLFMVLALVGCTISDEELTQTTIEQTEKEFESKPKKANEKTALFSYYLPDDFSVTETNKFNVLLEKDNQDYILFVNENEKKNSKISYDTLAEEFQKPFISETFSDNDRFGYLFVNKLEKNKYEVTVGIGGTKLTTVSKANKVSDSAKNMMDIAASVQY
;
A
#
# COMPACT_ATOMS: atom_id res chain seq x y z
N MET A 1 22.09 -3.15 47.04
CA MET A 1 20.70 -3.07 46.52
C MET A 1 20.45 -1.81 45.68
N LYS A 2 20.64 -0.58 46.19
CA LYS A 2 20.42 0.67 45.42
C LYS A 2 21.24 0.77 44.11
N GLN A 3 22.51 0.34 44.12
CA GLN A 3 23.34 0.38 42.90
C GLN A 3 22.96 -0.68 41.86
N PHE A 4 22.46 -1.84 42.30
CA PHE A 4 21.96 -2.89 41.41
C PHE A 4 20.68 -2.44 40.70
N ILE A 5 19.76 -1.79 41.43
CA ILE A 5 18.53 -1.22 40.86
C ILE A 5 18.86 -0.18 39.79
N LEU A 6 19.85 0.68 40.02
CA LEU A 6 20.22 1.76 39.08
C LEU A 6 20.79 1.22 37.75
N VAL A 7 21.54 0.11 37.80
CA VAL A 7 22.07 -0.57 36.61
C VAL A 7 20.94 -1.24 35.80
N ILE A 8 19.97 -1.86 36.48
CA ILE A 8 18.82 -2.52 35.83
C ILE A 8 17.92 -1.49 35.15
N THR A 9 17.65 -0.35 35.80
CA THR A 9 16.86 0.74 35.21
C THR A 9 17.56 1.34 33.99
N LEU A 10 18.90 1.49 34.02
CA LEU A 10 19.66 2.02 32.89
C LEU A 10 19.66 1.05 31.69
N PHE A 11 19.72 -0.26 31.93
CA PHE A 11 19.62 -1.29 30.89
C PHE A 11 18.23 -1.34 30.25
N MET A 12 17.18 -1.08 31.03
CA MET A 12 15.80 -1.03 30.54
C MET A 12 15.51 0.20 29.68
N VAL A 13 16.17 1.35 29.96
CA VAL A 13 16.09 2.56 29.13
C VAL A 13 16.85 2.39 27.81
N LEU A 14 17.97 1.67 27.81
CA LEU A 14 18.71 1.34 26.59
C LEU A 14 17.99 0.28 25.72
N ALA A 15 17.09 -0.52 26.28
CA ALA A 15 16.25 -1.44 25.51
C ALA A 15 15.05 -0.74 24.81
N LEU A 16 14.82 0.55 25.09
CA LEU A 16 13.72 1.34 24.51
C LEU A 16 14.13 2.14 23.27
N VAL A 17 15.36 1.99 22.75
CA VAL A 17 15.62 2.40 21.36
C VAL A 17 14.87 1.46 20.44
N GLY A 18 13.59 1.77 20.20
CA GLY A 18 12.81 1.10 19.17
C GLY A 18 13.57 1.22 17.86
N CYS A 19 13.81 0.10 17.17
CA CYS A 19 14.41 0.10 15.84
C CYS A 19 13.55 0.99 14.93
N THR A 20 14.03 2.20 14.65
CA THR A 20 13.45 3.04 13.63
C THR A 20 13.91 2.47 12.29
N ILE A 21 12.97 1.99 11.48
CA ILE A 21 13.27 1.60 10.10
C ILE A 21 13.89 2.80 9.36
N SER A 22 15.00 2.57 8.65
CA SER A 22 15.62 3.63 7.87
C SER A 22 14.77 3.93 6.63
N ASP A 23 14.89 5.14 6.08
CA ASP A 23 14.20 5.50 4.83
C ASP A 23 14.62 4.57 3.66
N GLU A 24 15.89 4.15 3.62
CA GLU A 24 16.44 3.24 2.62
C GLU A 24 15.82 1.84 2.75
N GLU A 25 15.83 1.27 3.96
CA GLU A 25 15.22 -0.03 4.25
C GLU A 25 13.71 -0.02 3.98
N LEU A 26 13.02 1.06 4.36
CA LEU A 26 11.60 1.24 4.08
C LEU A 26 11.32 1.26 2.57
N THR A 27 12.16 1.97 1.81
CA THR A 27 12.04 2.07 0.35
C THR A 27 12.23 0.71 -0.31
N GLN A 28 13.36 0.06 -0.02
CA GLN A 28 13.70 -1.23 -0.60
C GLN A 28 12.64 -2.29 -0.27
N THR A 29 12.29 -2.43 1.01
CA THR A 29 11.31 -3.44 1.45
C THR A 29 9.93 -3.18 0.86
N THR A 30 9.52 -1.92 0.69
CA THR A 30 8.22 -1.59 0.08
C THR A 30 8.20 -1.96 -1.40
N ILE A 31 9.25 -1.63 -2.15
CA ILE A 31 9.37 -1.97 -3.58
C ILE A 31 9.37 -3.48 -3.77
N GLU A 32 10.25 -4.21 -3.08
CA GLU A 32 10.40 -5.67 -3.23
C GLU A 32 9.11 -6.43 -2.91
N GLN A 33 8.41 -6.06 -1.83
CA GLN A 33 7.15 -6.72 -1.48
C GLN A 33 6.03 -6.39 -2.47
N THR A 34 5.99 -5.17 -2.98
CA THR A 34 4.96 -4.75 -3.94
C THR A 34 5.17 -5.42 -5.29
N GLU A 35 6.42 -5.46 -5.78
CA GLU A 35 6.80 -6.13 -7.02
C GLU A 35 6.46 -7.62 -6.96
N LYS A 36 6.79 -8.29 -5.86
CA LYS A 36 6.46 -9.71 -5.66
C LYS A 36 4.96 -10.00 -5.79
N GLU A 37 4.11 -9.13 -5.23
CA GLU A 37 2.65 -9.29 -5.36
C GLU A 37 2.16 -8.95 -6.78
N PHE A 38 2.78 -7.97 -7.44
CA PHE A 38 2.49 -7.66 -8.85
C PHE A 38 2.77 -8.87 -9.74
N GLU A 39 3.93 -9.51 -9.58
CA GLU A 39 4.36 -10.69 -10.36
C GLU A 39 3.61 -11.97 -9.99
N SER A 40 3.03 -12.02 -8.79
CA SER A 40 2.28 -13.18 -8.32
C SER A 40 0.99 -13.40 -9.14
N LYS A 41 0.55 -14.65 -9.20
CA LYS A 41 -0.73 -14.98 -9.83
C LYS A 41 -1.87 -14.30 -9.05
N PRO A 42 -2.76 -13.53 -9.71
CA PRO A 42 -3.88 -12.90 -9.05
C PRO A 42 -4.75 -13.89 -8.26
N LYS A 43 -5.11 -13.51 -7.04
CA LYS A 43 -6.03 -14.29 -6.22
C LYS A 43 -7.44 -14.28 -6.79
N LYS A 44 -8.20 -15.33 -6.47
CA LYS A 44 -9.59 -15.46 -6.90
C LYS A 44 -10.45 -14.45 -6.14
N ALA A 45 -11.27 -13.71 -6.87
CA ALA A 45 -12.22 -12.78 -6.28
C ALA A 45 -13.19 -13.48 -5.31
N ASN A 46 -13.43 -12.83 -4.17
CA ASN A 46 -14.41 -13.20 -3.15
C ASN A 46 -15.44 -12.08 -2.90
N GLU A 47 -15.19 -10.86 -3.38
CA GLU A 47 -16.08 -9.71 -3.31
C GLU A 47 -16.51 -9.24 -4.70
N LYS A 48 -17.66 -8.55 -4.78
CA LYS A 48 -18.20 -8.02 -6.03
C LYS A 48 -19.01 -6.74 -5.85
N THR A 49 -18.88 -5.84 -6.81
CA THR A 49 -19.73 -4.65 -7.00
C THR A 49 -20.65 -4.86 -8.20
N ALA A 50 -21.37 -3.80 -8.62
CA ALA A 50 -22.12 -3.82 -9.87
C ALA A 50 -21.23 -3.80 -11.12
N LEU A 51 -19.98 -3.34 -11.01
CA LEU A 51 -19.08 -3.11 -12.14
C LEU A 51 -17.88 -4.08 -12.19
N PHE A 52 -17.41 -4.57 -11.03
CA PHE A 52 -16.21 -5.39 -10.98
C PHE A 52 -16.23 -6.38 -9.81
N SER A 53 -15.36 -7.38 -9.88
CA SER A 53 -15.08 -8.32 -8.79
C SER A 53 -13.62 -8.24 -8.38
N TYR A 54 -13.34 -8.54 -7.11
CA TYR A 54 -12.00 -8.45 -6.54
C TYR A 54 -11.83 -9.41 -5.36
N TYR A 55 -10.58 -9.72 -5.04
CA TYR A 55 -10.19 -10.42 -3.83
C TYR A 55 -9.99 -9.39 -2.71
N LEU A 56 -10.55 -9.70 -1.55
CA LEU A 56 -10.38 -8.96 -0.31
C LEU A 56 -9.79 -9.93 0.73
N PRO A 57 -8.62 -9.65 1.33
CA PRO A 57 -8.11 -10.44 2.43
C PRO A 57 -9.06 -10.46 3.64
N ASP A 58 -9.07 -11.57 4.38
CA ASP A 58 -10.00 -11.80 5.51
C ASP A 58 -9.89 -10.78 6.66
N ASP A 59 -8.77 -10.05 6.74
CA ASP A 59 -8.52 -9.01 7.76
C ASP A 59 -8.93 -7.60 7.31
N PHE A 60 -9.53 -7.47 6.12
CA PHE A 60 -10.18 -6.25 5.66
C PHE A 60 -11.70 -6.36 5.80
N SER A 61 -12.35 -5.20 5.91
CA SER A 61 -13.80 -5.06 5.85
C SER A 61 -14.20 -3.98 4.84
N VAL A 62 -15.36 -4.13 4.20
CA VAL A 62 -15.96 -3.10 3.35
C VAL A 62 -16.83 -2.20 4.23
N THR A 63 -16.52 -0.90 4.25
CA THR A 63 -17.26 0.09 5.03
C THR A 63 -18.29 0.83 4.17
N GLU A 64 -17.95 1.12 2.90
CA GLU A 64 -18.84 1.79 1.95
C GLU A 64 -18.57 1.33 0.52
N THR A 65 -19.60 1.24 -0.32
CA THR A 65 -19.46 0.99 -1.76
C THR A 65 -20.23 2.03 -2.56
N ASN A 66 -19.52 2.72 -3.44
CA ASN A 66 -20.03 3.65 -4.45
C ASN A 66 -19.76 3.09 -5.85
N LYS A 67 -20.21 3.80 -6.90
CA LYS A 67 -20.13 3.29 -8.28
C LYS A 67 -18.72 2.84 -8.70
N PHE A 68 -17.72 3.69 -8.49
CA PHE A 68 -16.33 3.43 -8.87
C PHE A 68 -15.38 3.27 -7.68
N ASN A 69 -15.89 3.39 -6.45
CA ASN A 69 -15.08 3.42 -5.24
C ASN A 69 -15.61 2.40 -4.23
N VAL A 70 -14.70 1.70 -3.56
CA VAL A 70 -14.98 0.91 -2.37
C VAL A 70 -14.09 1.42 -1.24
N LEU A 71 -14.70 1.81 -0.12
CA LEU A 71 -13.99 2.14 1.10
C LEU A 71 -13.79 0.84 1.89
N LEU A 72 -12.54 0.56 2.22
CA LEU A 72 -12.11 -0.62 2.95
C LEU A 72 -11.43 -0.18 4.25
N GLU A 73 -11.51 -1.02 5.29
CA GLU A 73 -10.83 -0.79 6.55
C GLU A 73 -10.06 -2.03 6.99
N LYS A 74 -8.84 -1.83 7.49
CA LYS A 74 -8.03 -2.83 8.20
C LYS A 74 -7.31 -2.15 9.36
N ASP A 75 -7.38 -2.71 10.57
CA ASP A 75 -6.72 -2.19 11.78
C ASP A 75 -6.99 -0.69 12.07
N ASN A 76 -8.21 -0.19 11.84
CA ASN A 76 -8.59 1.24 11.89
C ASN A 76 -7.81 2.14 10.90
N GLN A 77 -7.31 1.56 9.81
CA GLN A 77 -6.74 2.30 8.69
C GLN A 77 -7.68 2.17 7.49
N ASP A 78 -8.03 3.32 6.91
CA ASP A 78 -8.90 3.41 5.74
C ASP A 78 -8.11 3.24 4.44
N TYR A 79 -8.72 2.57 3.48
CA TYR A 79 -8.22 2.37 2.13
C TYR A 79 -9.32 2.66 1.13
N ILE A 80 -8.97 3.30 0.02
CA ILE A 80 -9.91 3.59 -1.06
C ILE A 80 -9.49 2.77 -2.27
N LEU A 81 -10.32 1.82 -2.69
CA LEU A 81 -10.20 1.13 -3.97
C LEU A 81 -11.02 1.89 -5.01
N PHE A 82 -10.35 2.44 -6.02
CA PHE A 82 -10.94 3.05 -7.20
C PHE A 82 -10.73 2.17 -8.43
N VAL A 83 -11.78 1.97 -9.24
CA VAL A 83 -11.71 1.20 -10.50
C VAL A 83 -12.38 1.97 -11.63
N ASN A 84 -11.62 2.25 -12.69
CA ASN A 84 -12.13 2.72 -13.97
C ASN A 84 -12.13 1.57 -15.00
N GLU A 85 -13.28 0.93 -15.19
CA GLU A 85 -13.46 -0.18 -16.14
C GLU A 85 -13.22 0.19 -17.62
N ASN A 86 -13.22 1.48 -17.94
CA ASN A 86 -12.95 1.97 -19.30
C ASN A 86 -11.46 2.05 -19.63
N GLU A 87 -10.58 1.82 -18.65
CA GLU A 87 -9.14 1.78 -18.85
C GLU A 87 -8.62 0.35 -18.88
N LYS A 88 -7.67 0.11 -19.78
CA LYS A 88 -6.99 -1.19 -19.87
C LYS A 88 -6.01 -1.36 -18.71
N LYS A 89 -5.69 -2.61 -18.38
CA LYS A 89 -4.70 -2.96 -17.33
C LYS A 89 -3.28 -2.45 -17.63
N ASN A 90 -2.97 -2.09 -18.86
CA ASN A 90 -1.71 -1.47 -19.27
C ASN A 90 -1.78 0.06 -19.44
N SER A 91 -2.88 0.69 -19.00
CA SER A 91 -3.01 2.15 -18.99
C SER A 91 -1.98 2.78 -18.06
N LYS A 92 -1.41 3.92 -18.47
CA LYS A 92 -0.48 4.72 -17.65
C LYS A 92 -1.10 5.99 -17.07
N ILE A 93 -2.34 6.32 -17.47
CA ILE A 93 -2.98 7.62 -17.19
C ILE A 93 -2.97 7.96 -15.69
N SER A 94 -3.33 6.99 -14.83
CA SER A 94 -3.36 7.21 -13.38
C SER A 94 -1.96 7.48 -12.80
N TYR A 95 -0.93 6.78 -13.29
CA TYR A 95 0.46 7.00 -12.87
C TYR A 95 0.98 8.35 -13.39
N ASP A 96 0.77 8.65 -14.67
CA ASP A 96 1.23 9.89 -15.28
C ASP A 96 0.64 11.11 -14.55
N THR A 97 -0.64 11.04 -14.17
CA THR A 97 -1.31 12.08 -13.36
C THR A 97 -0.63 12.27 -12.00
N LEU A 98 -0.29 11.19 -11.30
CA LEU A 98 0.41 11.25 -10.01
C LEU A 98 1.83 11.81 -10.16
N ALA A 99 2.55 11.39 -11.20
CA ALA A 99 3.91 11.86 -11.48
C ALA A 99 3.95 13.35 -11.84
N GLU A 100 2.90 13.88 -12.46
CA GLU A 100 2.73 15.33 -12.72
C GLU A 100 2.41 16.11 -11.43
N GLU A 101 1.54 15.56 -10.57
CA GLU A 101 1.13 16.20 -9.31
C GLU A 101 2.28 16.25 -8.29
N PHE A 102 3.03 15.16 -8.16
CA PHE A 102 4.07 14.99 -7.15
C PHE A 102 5.47 14.95 -7.78
N GLN A 103 6.12 16.11 -7.87
CA GLN A 103 7.43 16.24 -8.53
C GLN A 103 8.60 15.53 -7.81
N LYS A 104 8.45 15.21 -6.51
CA LYS A 104 9.49 14.58 -5.68
C LYS A 104 8.87 13.61 -4.66
N PRO A 105 8.31 12.49 -5.12
CA PRO A 105 7.76 11.49 -4.23
C PRO A 105 8.87 10.82 -3.41
N PHE A 106 8.49 10.22 -2.29
CA PHE A 106 9.41 9.41 -1.50
C PHE A 106 9.76 8.10 -2.22
N ILE A 107 8.77 7.48 -2.86
CA ILE A 107 8.95 6.32 -3.74
C ILE A 107 8.11 6.55 -5.00
N SER A 108 8.68 6.30 -6.16
CA SER A 108 7.97 6.21 -7.43
C SER A 108 8.57 5.09 -8.24
N GLU A 109 7.88 3.95 -8.27
CA GLU A 109 8.34 2.74 -8.93
C GLU A 109 7.26 2.22 -9.86
N THR A 110 7.66 1.62 -10.98
CA THR A 110 6.73 1.04 -11.96
C THR A 110 7.09 -0.41 -12.22
N PHE A 111 6.08 -1.24 -12.37
CA PHE A 111 6.20 -2.65 -12.69
C PHE A 111 5.47 -2.90 -14.02
N SER A 112 5.96 -3.81 -14.85
CA SER A 112 5.28 -4.10 -16.12
C SER A 112 5.51 -5.53 -16.55
N ASP A 113 4.46 -6.13 -17.11
CA ASP A 113 4.52 -7.37 -17.85
C ASP A 113 3.85 -7.18 -19.23
N ASN A 114 3.61 -8.27 -19.96
CA ASN A 114 3.03 -8.20 -21.30
C ASN A 114 1.63 -7.56 -21.35
N ASP A 115 0.85 -7.64 -20.26
CA ASP A 115 -0.57 -7.29 -20.23
C ASP A 115 -0.92 -6.18 -19.23
N ARG A 116 -0.02 -5.90 -18.27
CA ARG A 116 -0.28 -5.03 -17.13
C ARG A 116 0.82 -3.99 -16.94
N PHE A 117 0.39 -2.78 -16.58
CA PHE A 117 1.25 -1.72 -16.10
C PHE A 117 0.88 -1.45 -14.64
N GLY A 118 1.79 -1.78 -13.73
CA GLY A 118 1.67 -1.56 -12.30
C GLY A 118 2.52 -0.39 -11.82
N TYR A 119 2.14 0.23 -10.71
CA TYR A 119 2.92 1.30 -10.10
C TYR A 119 2.76 1.33 -8.58
N LEU A 120 3.80 1.85 -7.92
CA LEU A 120 3.86 2.18 -6.51
C LEU A 120 4.28 3.65 -6.40
N PHE A 121 3.49 4.43 -5.68
CA PHE A 121 3.75 5.84 -5.43
C PHE A 121 3.58 6.12 -3.94
N VAL A 122 4.61 6.66 -3.30
CA VAL A 122 4.58 6.96 -1.86
C VAL A 122 5.01 8.40 -1.64
N ASN A 123 4.17 9.16 -0.95
CA ASN A 123 4.43 10.56 -0.59
C ASN A 123 4.59 10.70 0.92
N LYS A 124 5.62 11.42 1.39
CA LYS A 124 5.71 11.80 2.79
C LYS A 124 4.67 12.87 3.10
N LEU A 125 3.89 12.65 4.14
CA LEU A 125 3.02 13.64 4.75
C LEU A 125 3.71 14.20 6.02
N GLU A 126 2.93 14.65 7.00
CA GLU A 126 3.44 15.07 8.31
C GLU A 126 3.60 13.90 9.29
N LYS A 127 4.52 14.02 10.26
CA LYS A 127 4.59 13.18 11.48
C LYS A 127 4.67 11.66 11.21
N ASN A 128 5.62 11.21 10.37
CA ASN A 128 5.84 9.79 10.03
C ASN A 128 4.62 9.09 9.39
N LYS A 129 3.78 9.87 8.70
CA LYS A 129 2.69 9.36 7.86
C LYS A 129 3.07 9.47 6.39
N TYR A 130 2.58 8.51 5.63
CA TYR A 130 2.84 8.38 4.21
C TYR A 130 1.51 8.14 3.51
N GLU A 131 1.26 8.87 2.44
CA GLU A 131 0.24 8.47 1.49
C GLU A 131 0.84 7.40 0.59
N VAL A 132 0.22 6.23 0.58
CA VAL A 132 0.65 5.08 -0.22
C VAL A 132 -0.40 4.86 -1.29
N THR A 133 0.02 4.89 -2.54
CA THR A 133 -0.81 4.57 -3.69
C THR A 133 -0.18 3.44 -4.48
N VAL A 134 -0.97 2.43 -4.83
CA VAL A 134 -0.59 1.40 -5.79
C VAL A 134 -1.66 1.27 -6.85
N GLY A 135 -1.31 0.83 -8.04
CA GLY A 135 -2.30 0.56 -9.06
C GLY A 135 -1.83 -0.35 -10.17
N ILE A 136 -2.80 -0.82 -10.95
CA ILE A 136 -2.63 -1.55 -12.20
C ILE A 136 -3.61 -0.98 -13.21
N GLY A 137 -3.11 -0.30 -14.25
CA GLY A 137 -3.95 0.38 -15.22
C GLY A 137 -4.92 1.38 -14.55
N GLY A 138 -6.22 1.23 -14.85
CA GLY A 138 -7.31 2.02 -14.26
C GLY A 138 -7.75 1.62 -12.85
N THR A 139 -7.10 0.63 -12.23
CA THR A 139 -7.35 0.25 -10.83
C THR A 139 -6.32 0.92 -9.93
N LYS A 140 -6.77 1.57 -8.86
CA LYS A 140 -5.93 2.28 -7.91
C LYS A 140 -6.39 2.01 -6.47
N LEU A 141 -5.47 1.76 -5.57
CA LEU A 141 -5.71 1.82 -4.14
C LEU A 141 -4.86 2.90 -3.48
N THR A 142 -5.46 3.66 -2.57
CA THR A 142 -4.79 4.70 -1.79
C THR A 142 -5.11 4.57 -0.31
N THR A 143 -4.12 4.82 0.55
CA THR A 143 -4.27 4.85 2.01
C THR A 143 -3.28 5.82 2.64
N VAL A 144 -3.50 6.20 3.90
CA VAL A 144 -2.51 6.89 4.72
C VAL A 144 -1.97 5.92 5.77
N SER A 145 -0.69 5.60 5.69
CA SER A 145 -0.02 4.63 6.55
C SER A 145 1.08 5.26 7.41
N LYS A 146 1.36 4.66 8.57
CA LYS A 146 2.58 4.95 9.33
C LYS A 146 3.78 4.23 8.69
N ALA A 147 4.99 4.74 8.91
CA ALA A 147 6.23 4.15 8.38
C ALA A 147 6.31 2.62 8.50
N ASN A 148 6.01 2.07 9.69
CA ASN A 148 6.07 0.64 9.97
C ASN A 148 4.95 -0.20 9.33
N LYS A 149 4.05 0.42 8.55
CA LYS A 149 2.91 -0.23 7.87
C LYS A 149 2.88 0.05 6.37
N VAL A 150 3.79 0.86 5.83
CA VAL A 150 3.81 1.21 4.40
C VAL A 150 4.03 -0.02 3.53
N SER A 151 5.04 -0.84 3.83
CA SER A 151 5.32 -2.07 3.06
C SER A 151 4.14 -3.05 3.09
N ASP A 152 3.60 -3.34 4.29
CA ASP A 152 2.40 -4.19 4.44
C ASP A 152 1.19 -3.65 3.67
N SER A 153 0.99 -2.33 3.69
CA SER A 153 -0.12 -1.69 2.99
C SER A 153 0.07 -1.80 1.48
N ALA A 154 1.24 -1.45 0.95
CA ALA A 154 1.53 -1.54 -0.48
C ALA A 154 1.38 -2.98 -1.01
N LYS A 155 1.91 -3.96 -0.26
CA LYS A 155 1.75 -5.39 -0.54
C LYS A 155 0.28 -5.81 -0.64
N ASN A 156 -0.51 -5.57 0.41
CA ASN A 156 -1.92 -5.98 0.44
C ASN A 156 -2.73 -5.25 -0.64
N MET A 157 -2.45 -3.97 -0.87
CA MET A 157 -3.14 -3.21 -1.90
C MET A 157 -2.80 -3.71 -3.31
N MET A 158 -1.56 -4.13 -3.58
CA MET A 158 -1.19 -4.70 -4.88
C MET A 158 -1.87 -6.06 -5.11
N ASP A 159 -1.96 -6.90 -4.09
CA ASP A 159 -2.69 -8.18 -4.13
C ASP A 159 -4.19 -7.95 -4.47
N ILE A 160 -4.81 -6.94 -3.86
CA ILE A 160 -6.19 -6.53 -4.20
C ILE A 160 -6.25 -6.00 -5.64
N ALA A 161 -5.39 -5.06 -6.05
CA ALA A 161 -5.39 -4.48 -7.39
C ALA A 161 -5.23 -5.52 -8.49
N ALA A 162 -4.32 -6.49 -8.30
CA ALA A 162 -4.06 -7.58 -9.23
C ALA A 162 -5.28 -8.47 -9.48
N SER A 163 -6.14 -8.63 -8.47
CA SER A 163 -7.32 -9.48 -8.52
C SER A 163 -8.52 -8.90 -9.25
N VAL A 164 -8.53 -7.58 -9.51
CA VAL A 164 -9.68 -6.87 -10.08
C VAL A 164 -10.01 -7.38 -11.49
N GLN A 165 -11.29 -7.67 -11.70
CA GLN A 165 -11.87 -8.17 -12.95
C GLN A 165 -13.17 -7.42 -13.27
N TYR A 166 -13.27 -6.89 -14.48
CA TYR A 166 -14.41 -6.20 -15.09
C TYR A 166 -14.52 -6.61 -16.56
#